data_AF-A0A7V0NUA7-F1
#
_entry.id   AF-A0A7V0NUA7-F1
#
_cell.length_a   1.000
_cell.length_b   1.000
_cell.length_c   1.000
_cell.angle_alpha   90.00
_cell.angle_beta   90.00
_cell.angle_gamma   90.00
#
_symmetry.space_group_name_H-M   'P 1'
#
loop_
_entity.id
_entity.type
_entity.pdbx_description
1 polymer ?
#
loop_
_entity_poly.entity_id
_entity_poly.type
_entity_poly.pdbx_seq_one_letter_code
_entity_poly.pdbx_strand_id
1 'polypeptide(L)'
;NLPDEFSSIRKLQSGAFTTDPESHTGEGLFFASRAVDEFSVSSGGIAWITNNVVGDQTVKQIGSRNPGTSIVWRLQDETRRSLTGLFDFFSIVDDDDIPQFAVTSIAVAASEKGTQLLTRSQAQELLEGKDAFQVIILDFSNVSSIGQGFADEVFRVYPMKHEGVSIVDVNANPAVSWMVRRAKEGPRQSIS
;
A
#
# COMPACT_ATOMS: atom_id res chain seq x y z
N ASN A 1 1.25 -21.75 8.74
CA ASN A 1 0.02 -21.06 8.30
C ASN A 1 0.41 -19.92 7.40
N LEU A 2 0.16 -20.06 6.09
CA LEU A 2 0.24 -18.91 5.20
C LEU A 2 -0.78 -17.88 5.72
N PRO A 3 -0.40 -16.60 5.83
CA PRO A 3 -1.32 -15.57 6.26
C PRO A 3 -2.43 -15.45 5.21
N ASP A 4 -3.55 -14.84 5.59
CA ASP A 4 -4.74 -14.67 4.74
C ASP A 4 -4.34 -14.31 3.30
N GLU A 5 -4.99 -14.89 2.32
CA GLU A 5 -4.60 -14.85 0.91
C GLU A 5 -4.51 -13.37 0.41
N PHE A 6 -5.31 -12.47 1.01
CA PHE A 6 -5.22 -11.00 0.90
C PHE A 6 -3.97 -10.36 1.52
N SER A 7 -3.53 -10.84 2.69
CA SER A 7 -2.34 -10.34 3.36
C SER A 7 -1.08 -10.57 2.52
N SER A 8 -1.01 -11.68 1.79
CA SER A 8 0.10 -12.00 0.89
C SER A 8 0.15 -11.01 -0.28
N ILE A 9 -0.99 -10.66 -0.85
CA ILE A 9 -1.07 -9.62 -1.88
C ILE A 9 -0.73 -8.24 -1.34
N ARG A 10 -1.13 -7.88 -0.12
CA ARG A 10 -0.74 -6.60 0.49
C ARG A 10 0.77 -6.45 0.65
N LYS A 11 1.48 -7.54 0.92
CA LYS A 11 2.96 -7.56 0.95
C LYS A 11 3.57 -7.42 -0.44
N LEU A 12 2.95 -7.99 -1.47
CA LEU A 12 3.37 -7.79 -2.86
C LEU A 12 3.12 -6.35 -3.34
N GLN A 13 1.99 -5.75 -2.96
CA GLN A 13 1.59 -4.38 -3.37
C GLN A 13 2.55 -3.29 -2.88
N SER A 14 3.20 -3.50 -1.73
CA SER A 14 4.14 -2.54 -1.15
C SER A 14 5.52 -2.54 -1.81
N GLY A 15 5.86 -3.57 -2.59
CA GLY A 15 7.23 -3.76 -3.07
C GLY A 15 8.19 -4.16 -1.95
N ALA A 16 9.47 -4.31 -2.31
CA ALA A 16 10.55 -4.76 -1.43
C ALA A 16 10.27 -6.12 -0.73
N PHE A 17 9.39 -6.94 -1.30
CA PHE A 17 9.08 -8.27 -0.79
C PHE A 17 9.65 -9.33 -1.71
N THR A 18 10.51 -10.18 -1.15
CA THR A 18 11.23 -11.23 -1.85
C THR A 18 11.48 -12.40 -0.89
N THR A 19 11.44 -13.63 -1.42
CA THR A 19 11.88 -14.82 -0.68
C THR A 19 13.37 -15.11 -0.90
N ASP A 20 14.02 -14.38 -1.80
CA ASP A 20 15.45 -14.48 -2.12
C ASP A 20 16.06 -13.05 -2.20
N PRO A 21 16.41 -12.45 -1.06
CA PRO A 21 16.94 -11.09 -1.01
C PRO A 21 18.36 -10.95 -1.57
N GLU A 22 19.12 -12.05 -1.69
CA GLU A 22 20.47 -12.02 -2.27
C GLU A 22 20.43 -11.84 -3.79
N SER A 23 19.38 -12.37 -4.45
CA SER A 23 19.24 -12.30 -5.91
C SER A 23 18.19 -11.29 -6.39
N HIS A 24 17.26 -10.87 -5.53
CA HIS A 24 16.11 -10.06 -5.93
C HIS A 24 15.75 -9.00 -4.90
N THR A 25 15.68 -7.74 -5.32
CA THR A 25 15.25 -6.61 -4.47
C THR A 25 13.76 -6.67 -4.10
N GLY A 26 12.95 -7.43 -4.84
CA GLY A 26 11.49 -7.49 -4.62
C GLY A 26 10.73 -6.26 -5.13
N GLU A 27 11.38 -5.40 -5.92
CA GLU A 27 10.80 -4.14 -6.43
C GLU A 27 10.14 -4.29 -7.81
N GLY A 28 10.55 -5.28 -8.59
CA GLY A 28 10.16 -5.38 -10.01
C GLY A 28 8.65 -5.43 -10.24
N LEU A 29 7.91 -6.19 -9.43
CA LEU A 29 6.44 -6.24 -9.52
C LEU A 29 5.78 -4.91 -9.12
N PHE A 30 6.35 -4.19 -8.16
CA PHE A 30 5.85 -2.90 -7.72
C PHE A 30 5.95 -1.84 -8.82
N PHE A 31 7.10 -1.78 -9.50
CA PHE A 31 7.30 -0.85 -10.61
C PHE A 31 6.54 -1.27 -11.86
N ALA A 32 6.54 -2.57 -12.20
CA ALA A 32 5.79 -3.08 -13.34
C ALA A 32 4.28 -2.77 -13.23
N SER A 33 3.70 -2.89 -12.02
CA SER A 33 2.28 -2.59 -11.81
C SER A 33 1.92 -1.11 -11.98
N ARG A 34 2.91 -0.21 -11.93
CA ARG A 34 2.74 1.25 -12.06
C ARG A 34 3.24 1.81 -13.40
N ALA A 35 4.07 1.04 -14.10
CA ALA A 35 4.67 1.42 -15.38
C ALA A 35 3.73 1.26 -16.58
N VAL A 36 2.58 0.59 -16.42
CA VAL A 36 1.62 0.25 -17.49
C VAL A 36 0.25 0.90 -17.26
N ASP A 37 -0.68 0.86 -18.21
CA ASP A 37 -2.04 1.41 -18.00
C ASP A 37 -2.87 0.51 -17.11
N GLU A 38 -2.86 -0.78 -17.40
CA GLU A 38 -3.53 -1.79 -16.61
C GLU A 38 -2.55 -2.90 -16.29
N PHE A 39 -2.55 -3.35 -15.05
CA PHE A 39 -1.75 -4.47 -14.58
C PHE A 39 -2.64 -5.41 -13.78
N SER A 40 -2.44 -6.71 -13.95
CA SER A 40 -3.01 -7.67 -13.03
C SER A 40 -2.07 -8.84 -12.80
N VAL A 41 -1.96 -9.25 -11.54
CA VAL A 41 -1.37 -10.55 -11.16
C VAL A 41 -2.45 -11.38 -10.50
N SER A 42 -2.59 -12.64 -10.91
CA SER A 42 -3.57 -13.55 -10.33
C SER A 42 -2.97 -14.91 -10.03
N SER A 43 -3.28 -15.43 -8.84
CA SER A 43 -2.83 -16.73 -8.36
C SER A 43 -3.78 -17.23 -7.28
N GLY A 44 -3.98 -18.53 -7.17
CA GLY A 44 -4.70 -19.14 -6.04
C GLY A 44 -6.18 -18.74 -5.89
N GLY A 45 -6.80 -18.13 -6.90
CA GLY A 45 -8.18 -17.63 -6.80
C GLY A 45 -8.27 -16.19 -6.32
N ILE A 46 -7.17 -15.42 -6.30
CA ILE A 46 -7.17 -13.98 -6.06
C ILE A 46 -6.47 -13.26 -7.20
N ALA A 47 -6.93 -12.04 -7.52
CA ALA A 47 -6.27 -11.11 -8.41
C ALA A 47 -6.00 -9.77 -7.71
N TRP A 48 -4.77 -9.28 -7.83
CA TRP A 48 -4.46 -7.86 -7.66
C TRP A 48 -4.52 -7.20 -9.04
N ILE A 49 -5.31 -6.14 -9.15
CA ILE A 49 -5.54 -5.37 -10.37
C ILE A 49 -5.22 -3.90 -10.09
N THR A 50 -4.51 -3.27 -11.01
CA THR A 50 -4.20 -1.85 -11.01
C THR A 50 -4.63 -1.26 -12.34
N ASN A 51 -5.33 -0.14 -12.29
CA ASN A 51 -5.63 0.70 -13.45
C ASN A 51 -5.06 2.11 -13.19
N ASN A 52 -3.89 2.37 -13.78
CA ASN A 52 -3.17 3.63 -13.61
C ASN A 52 -3.76 4.78 -14.44
N VAL A 53 -4.70 4.50 -15.37
CA VAL A 53 -5.41 5.54 -16.14
C VAL A 53 -6.41 6.27 -15.25
N VAL A 54 -7.12 5.53 -14.40
CA VAL A 54 -8.12 6.09 -13.48
C VAL A 54 -7.62 6.17 -12.04
N GLY A 55 -6.42 5.66 -11.76
CA GLY A 55 -5.83 5.66 -10.42
C GLY A 55 -6.52 4.69 -9.46
N ASP A 56 -6.99 3.54 -9.96
CA ASP A 56 -7.65 2.52 -9.13
C ASP A 56 -6.75 1.32 -8.88
N GLN A 57 -6.84 0.77 -7.67
CA GLN A 57 -6.18 -0.46 -7.27
C GLN A 57 -7.13 -1.30 -6.44
N THR A 58 -7.31 -2.56 -6.86
CA THR A 58 -8.26 -3.48 -6.24
C THR A 58 -7.64 -4.86 -6.08
N VAL A 59 -7.96 -5.51 -4.96
CA VAL A 59 -7.72 -6.93 -4.73
C VAL A 59 -9.07 -7.62 -4.65
N LYS A 60 -9.28 -8.68 -5.43
CA LYS A 60 -10.55 -9.41 -5.43
C LYS A 60 -10.34 -10.91 -5.60
N GLN A 61 -11.25 -11.67 -5.01
CA GLN A 61 -11.37 -13.10 -5.25
C GLN A 61 -11.85 -13.33 -6.70
N ILE A 62 -11.25 -14.29 -7.39
CA ILE A 62 -11.58 -14.71 -8.75
C ILE A 62 -12.00 -16.19 -8.75
N GLY A 63 -13.02 -16.52 -9.52
CA GLY A 63 -13.65 -17.85 -9.46
C GLY A 63 -12.80 -19.01 -9.98
N SER A 64 -11.69 -18.76 -10.69
CA SER A 64 -10.82 -19.82 -11.20
C SER A 64 -9.56 -19.98 -10.37
N ARG A 65 -9.37 -21.17 -9.79
CA ARG A 65 -8.12 -21.63 -9.17
C ARG A 65 -7.31 -22.44 -10.18
N ASN A 66 -6.92 -21.81 -11.28
CA ASN A 66 -5.98 -22.45 -12.20
C ASN A 66 -4.61 -22.55 -11.52
N PRO A 67 -3.88 -23.67 -11.66
CA PRO A 67 -2.54 -23.78 -11.14
C PRO A 67 -1.61 -22.76 -11.82
N GLY A 68 -0.79 -22.09 -11.03
CA GLY A 68 0.21 -21.11 -11.49
C GLY A 68 -0.14 -19.65 -11.17
N THR A 69 0.72 -18.76 -11.66
CA THR A 69 0.55 -17.30 -11.55
C THR A 69 0.43 -16.73 -12.95
N SER A 70 -0.58 -15.89 -13.18
CA SER A 70 -0.76 -15.16 -14.44
C SER A 70 -0.48 -13.69 -14.21
N ILE A 71 0.29 -13.07 -15.11
CA ILE A 71 0.53 -11.63 -15.15
C ILE A 71 0.01 -11.13 -16.49
N VAL A 72 -0.83 -10.09 -16.45
CA VAL A 72 -1.33 -9.40 -17.64
C VAL A 72 -1.06 -7.92 -17.47
N TRP A 73 -0.56 -7.29 -18.53
CA TRP A 73 -0.46 -5.84 -18.61
C TRP A 73 -1.08 -5.32 -19.90
N ARG A 74 -1.49 -4.05 -19.88
CA ARG A 74 -1.87 -3.28 -21.07
C ARG A 74 -1.19 -1.94 -21.02
N LEU A 75 -0.69 -1.51 -22.17
CA LEU A 75 -0.06 -0.22 -22.35
C LEU A 75 -0.54 0.35 -23.68
N GLN A 76 -0.96 1.62 -23.68
CA GLN A 76 -1.19 2.38 -24.90
C GLN A 76 0.14 2.79 -25.53
N ASP A 77 0.21 2.76 -26.86
CA ASP A 77 1.42 3.12 -27.61
C ASP A 77 1.90 4.55 -27.29
N GLU A 78 0.96 5.47 -27.04
CA GLU A 78 1.24 6.83 -26.59
C GLU A 78 0.96 6.97 -25.09
N THR A 79 2.01 7.00 -24.27
CA THR A 79 1.90 7.28 -22.84
C THR A 79 2.75 8.48 -22.43
N ARG A 80 2.23 9.26 -21.49
CA ARG A 80 2.99 10.33 -20.82
C ARG A 80 3.76 9.84 -19.59
N ARG A 81 3.55 8.58 -19.18
CA ARG A 81 4.25 7.99 -18.04
C ARG A 81 5.72 7.81 -18.38
N SER A 82 6.60 8.30 -17.52
CA SER A 82 8.05 8.16 -17.63
C SER A 82 8.52 7.16 -16.57
N LEU A 83 9.31 6.16 -16.97
CA LEU A 83 9.95 5.25 -16.01
C LEU A 83 10.87 6.02 -15.06
N THR A 84 11.63 7.00 -15.57
CA THR A 84 12.47 7.88 -14.75
C THR A 84 11.63 8.61 -13.72
N GLY A 85 10.54 9.27 -14.13
CA GLY A 85 9.67 9.97 -13.18
C GLY A 85 9.00 9.03 -12.15
N LEU A 86 8.74 7.77 -12.54
CA LEU A 86 8.23 6.75 -11.64
C LEU A 86 9.28 6.34 -10.59
N PHE A 87 10.52 6.07 -11.01
CA PHE A 87 11.61 5.75 -10.09
C PHE A 87 11.89 6.94 -9.17
N ASP A 88 12.03 8.14 -9.72
CA ASP A 88 12.28 9.36 -8.94
C ASP A 88 11.21 9.61 -7.88
N PHE A 89 9.93 9.35 -8.19
CA PHE A 89 8.85 9.51 -7.22
C PHE A 89 8.94 8.52 -6.05
N PHE A 90 9.39 7.29 -6.32
CA PHE A 90 9.45 6.24 -5.31
C PHE A 90 10.80 6.15 -4.59
N SER A 91 11.75 7.01 -4.97
CA SER A 91 13.09 7.04 -4.41
C SER A 91 13.34 8.27 -3.55
N ILE A 92 14.17 8.11 -2.52
CA ILE A 92 14.77 9.21 -1.76
C ILE A 92 16.28 9.05 -1.88
N VAL A 93 16.97 10.14 -2.18
CA VAL A 93 18.43 10.18 -2.28
C VAL A 93 19.00 10.21 -0.87
N ASP A 94 19.90 9.27 -0.57
CA ASP A 94 20.61 9.23 0.70
C ASP A 94 21.80 10.22 0.75
N ASP A 95 22.52 10.23 1.87
CA ASP A 95 23.65 11.15 2.09
C ASP A 95 24.82 10.92 1.11
N ASP A 96 24.85 9.77 0.41
CA ASP A 96 25.87 9.37 -0.57
C ASP A 96 25.43 9.63 -2.03
N ASP A 97 24.36 10.40 -2.23
CA ASP A 97 23.75 10.69 -3.54
C ASP A 97 23.19 9.44 -4.25
N ILE A 98 22.84 8.37 -3.52
CA ILE A 98 22.29 7.14 -4.08
C ILE A 98 20.76 7.13 -3.91
N PRO A 99 19.97 6.98 -5.00
CA PRO A 99 18.52 6.84 -4.89
C PRO A 99 18.14 5.49 -4.26
N GLN A 100 17.44 5.53 -3.13
CA GLN A 100 16.93 4.36 -2.42
C GLN A 100 15.42 4.23 -2.62
N PHE A 101 14.89 3.03 -2.87
CA PHE A 101 13.45 2.77 -2.88
C PHE A 101 12.87 2.94 -1.45
N ALA A 102 12.51 4.18 -1.12
CA ALA A 102 12.18 4.61 0.23
C ALA A 102 10.71 5.04 0.38
N VAL A 103 9.97 5.12 -0.72
CA VAL A 103 8.55 5.45 -0.73
C VAL A 103 7.76 4.23 -1.20
N THR A 104 6.69 3.90 -0.51
CA THR A 104 5.74 2.86 -0.94
C THR A 104 4.32 3.42 -1.00
N SER A 105 3.47 2.81 -1.82
CA SER A 105 2.06 3.15 -1.94
C SER A 105 1.21 1.89 -1.85
N ILE A 106 0.22 1.90 -0.97
CA ILE A 106 -0.61 0.75 -0.64
C ILE A 106 -2.07 1.14 -0.76
N ALA A 107 -2.81 0.41 -1.60
CA ALA A 107 -4.25 0.48 -1.63
C ALA A 107 -4.82 -0.09 -0.32
N VAL A 108 -5.52 0.74 0.42
CA VAL A 108 -6.19 0.34 1.65
C VAL A 108 -7.47 -0.42 1.27
N ALA A 109 -7.31 -1.69 0.92
CA ALA A 109 -8.44 -2.58 0.67
C ALA A 109 -8.99 -3.08 2.00
N ALA A 110 -10.29 -2.93 2.19
CA ALA A 110 -10.98 -3.58 3.28
C ALA A 110 -11.19 -5.07 2.95
N SER A 111 -11.22 -5.93 3.97
CA SER A 111 -11.37 -7.38 3.77
C SER A 111 -12.72 -7.74 3.14
N GLU A 112 -12.91 -9.01 2.75
CA GLU A 112 -14.16 -9.52 2.12
C GLU A 112 -15.45 -9.17 2.89
N LYS A 113 -15.36 -8.77 4.16
CA LYS A 113 -16.50 -8.50 5.05
C LYS A 113 -16.98 -7.04 5.06
N GLY A 114 -16.37 -6.12 4.30
CA GLY A 114 -16.90 -4.75 4.09
C GLY A 114 -15.83 -3.67 4.03
N THR A 115 -16.19 -2.45 3.62
CA THR A 115 -15.30 -1.30 3.34
C THR A 115 -14.83 -0.52 4.58
N GLN A 116 -14.92 -1.11 5.78
CA GLN A 116 -14.63 -0.44 7.05
C GLN A 116 -13.43 -1.07 7.77
N LEU A 117 -12.50 -0.25 8.26
CA LEU A 117 -11.32 -0.68 9.02
C LEU A 117 -11.38 -0.13 10.44
N LEU A 118 -11.69 -0.99 11.41
CA LEU A 118 -12.07 -0.56 12.76
C LEU A 118 -10.98 -0.81 13.80
N THR A 119 -10.19 -1.89 13.65
CA THR A 119 -9.33 -2.40 14.74
C THR A 119 -7.87 -2.00 14.58
N ARG A 120 -7.13 -2.01 15.71
CA ARG A 120 -5.67 -1.87 15.72
C ARG A 120 -4.97 -3.01 14.99
N SER A 121 -5.47 -4.24 15.11
CA SER A 121 -4.88 -5.39 14.44
C SER A 121 -4.90 -5.25 12.91
N GLN A 122 -5.95 -4.67 12.34
CA GLN A 122 -6.02 -4.36 10.90
C GLN A 122 -4.95 -3.34 10.47
N ALA A 123 -4.67 -2.35 11.31
CA ALA A 123 -3.60 -1.37 11.07
C ALA A 123 -2.21 -2.00 11.17
N GLN A 124 -1.98 -2.83 12.18
CA GLN A 124 -0.71 -3.55 12.37
C GLN A 124 -0.42 -4.50 11.20
N GLU A 125 -1.44 -5.21 10.72
CA GLU A 125 -1.31 -6.09 9.56
C GLU A 125 -0.99 -5.30 8.28
N LEU A 126 -1.62 -4.14 8.08
CA LEU A 126 -1.37 -3.28 6.91
C LEU A 126 0.08 -2.79 6.84
N LEU A 127 0.65 -2.46 8.01
CA LEU A 127 1.96 -1.83 8.16
C LEU A 127 3.08 -2.82 8.53
N GLU A 128 2.77 -4.12 8.60
CA GLU A 128 3.76 -5.17 8.89
C GLU A 128 4.89 -5.15 7.85
N GLY A 129 6.14 -5.04 8.33
CA GLY A 129 7.35 -5.03 7.50
C GLY A 129 7.52 -3.79 6.62
N LYS A 130 6.87 -2.67 6.95
CA LYS A 130 6.98 -1.40 6.20
C LYS A 130 7.89 -0.38 6.85
N ASP A 131 8.58 -0.75 7.91
CA ASP A 131 9.52 0.08 8.66
C ASP A 131 10.82 0.36 7.91
N ALA A 132 11.08 -0.34 6.79
CA ALA A 132 12.16 -0.04 5.87
C ALA A 132 11.88 1.18 4.98
N PHE A 133 10.62 1.62 4.87
CA PHE A 133 10.24 2.77 4.04
C PHE A 133 10.24 4.06 4.86
N GLN A 134 10.75 5.14 4.30
CA GLN A 134 10.67 6.47 4.90
C GLN A 134 9.29 7.11 4.69
N VAL A 135 8.60 6.79 3.59
CA VAL A 135 7.25 7.30 3.31
C VAL A 135 6.31 6.17 2.90
N ILE A 136 5.19 6.05 3.62
CA ILE A 136 4.12 5.11 3.31
C ILE A 136 2.87 5.90 2.90
N ILE A 137 2.50 5.78 1.63
CA ILE A 137 1.27 6.36 1.07
C ILE A 137 0.15 5.33 1.21
N LEU A 138 -0.91 5.69 1.93
CA LEU A 138 -2.11 4.89 2.10
C LEU A 138 -3.25 5.47 1.27
N ASP A 139 -3.69 4.71 0.26
CA ASP A 139 -4.79 5.09 -0.62
C ASP A 139 -6.14 4.56 -0.10
N PHE A 140 -7.02 5.48 0.28
CA PHE A 140 -8.33 5.19 0.88
C PHE A 140 -9.49 5.19 -0.12
N SER A 141 -9.24 5.17 -1.43
CA SER A 141 -10.28 5.24 -2.48
C SER A 141 -11.44 4.26 -2.28
N ASN A 142 -11.14 3.06 -1.78
CA ASN A 142 -12.10 1.97 -1.61
C ASN A 142 -12.51 1.74 -0.13
N VAL A 143 -12.32 2.75 0.74
CA VAL A 143 -12.66 2.70 2.17
C VAL A 143 -13.81 3.65 2.47
N SER A 144 -14.86 3.15 3.13
CA SER A 144 -16.01 3.99 3.53
C SER A 144 -15.76 4.69 4.85
N SER A 145 -15.12 4.03 5.83
CA SER A 145 -14.76 4.64 7.10
C SER A 145 -13.63 3.87 7.80
N ILE A 146 -12.95 4.57 8.71
CA ILE A 146 -11.97 3.96 9.62
C ILE A 146 -12.37 4.25 11.07
N GLY A 147 -12.13 3.27 11.95
CA GLY A 147 -12.35 3.38 13.38
C GLY A 147 -11.18 4.06 14.09
N GLN A 148 -11.43 4.52 15.31
CA GLN A 148 -10.41 5.19 16.13
C GLN A 148 -9.20 4.29 16.40
N GLY A 149 -9.40 2.99 16.63
CA GLY A 149 -8.29 2.06 16.87
C GLY A 149 -7.35 1.95 15.67
N PHE A 150 -7.92 1.79 14.47
CA PHE A 150 -7.14 1.78 13.23
C PHE A 150 -6.39 3.10 13.02
N ALA A 151 -7.09 4.24 13.08
CA ALA A 151 -6.49 5.54 12.83
C ALA A 151 -5.38 5.91 13.84
N ASP A 152 -5.60 5.63 15.12
CA ASP A 152 -4.62 5.86 16.19
C ASP A 152 -3.35 5.03 15.98
N GLU A 153 -3.50 3.76 15.59
CA GLU A 153 -2.36 2.89 15.31
C GLU A 153 -1.56 3.39 14.10
N VAL A 154 -2.25 3.68 12.98
CA VAL A 154 -1.60 4.11 11.74
C VAL A 154 -0.94 5.48 11.89
N PHE A 155 -1.68 6.51 12.30
CA PHE A 155 -1.22 7.89 12.15
C PHE A 155 -0.51 8.45 13.39
N ARG A 156 -0.52 7.72 14.51
CA ARG A 156 0.15 8.16 15.75
C ARG A 156 1.11 7.11 16.27
N VAL A 157 0.65 5.89 16.57
CA VAL A 157 1.49 4.88 17.23
C VAL A 157 2.61 4.39 16.32
N TYR A 158 2.33 4.13 15.04
CA TYR A 158 3.32 3.57 14.14
C TYR A 158 4.47 4.55 13.84
N PRO A 159 4.25 5.81 13.40
CA PRO A 159 5.31 6.81 13.29
C PRO A 159 6.08 7.06 14.59
N MET A 160 5.42 6.97 15.75
CA MET A 160 6.09 7.10 17.04
C MET A 160 7.04 5.93 17.36
N LYS A 161 6.75 4.73 16.86
CA LYS A 161 7.59 3.53 17.07
C LYS A 161 8.68 3.37 16.02
N HIS A 162 8.50 3.97 14.86
CA HIS A 162 9.39 3.87 13.70
C HIS A 162 9.84 5.28 13.30
N GLU A 163 10.86 5.79 14.01
CA GLU A 163 11.43 7.10 13.71
C GLU A 163 11.90 7.16 12.25
N GLY A 164 11.62 8.27 11.57
CA GLY A 164 11.92 8.45 10.15
C GLY A 164 10.83 7.95 9.20
N VAL A 165 9.81 7.23 9.69
CA VAL A 165 8.67 6.81 8.85
C VAL A 165 7.53 7.82 8.91
N SER A 166 7.15 8.34 7.74
CA SER A 166 6.00 9.22 7.54
C SER A 166 4.86 8.48 6.86
N ILE A 167 3.64 8.65 7.37
CA ILE A 167 2.42 8.09 6.76
C ILE A 167 1.55 9.20 6.20
N VAL A 168 1.23 9.10 4.90
CA VAL A 168 0.42 10.04 4.14
C VAL A 168 -0.86 9.35 3.67
N ASP A 169 -2.01 9.96 3.90
CA ASP A 169 -3.29 9.52 3.36
C ASP A 169 -3.61 10.21 2.02
N VAL A 170 -4.08 9.43 1.03
CA VAL A 170 -4.62 9.94 -0.24
C VAL A 170 -6.00 9.36 -0.50
N ASN A 171 -6.81 10.07 -1.31
CA ASN A 171 -8.17 9.67 -1.67
C ASN A 171 -9.09 9.38 -0.46
N ALA A 172 -8.81 10.01 0.69
CA ALA A 172 -9.63 9.88 1.89
C ALA A 172 -10.95 10.64 1.73
N ASN A 173 -12.06 9.94 1.96
CA ASN A 173 -13.38 10.57 2.04
C ASN A 173 -13.54 11.37 3.35
N PRO A 174 -14.59 12.21 3.50
CA PRO A 174 -14.76 13.06 4.69
C PRO A 174 -14.77 12.32 6.03
N ALA A 175 -15.33 11.11 6.09
CA ALA A 175 -15.36 10.30 7.31
C ALA A 175 -13.97 9.77 7.67
N VAL A 176 -13.21 9.32 6.67
CA VAL A 176 -11.82 8.89 6.84
C VAL A 176 -10.95 10.07 7.30
N SER A 177 -10.96 11.19 6.57
CA SER A 177 -10.16 12.37 6.91
C SER A 177 -10.46 12.92 8.30
N TRP A 178 -11.73 12.86 8.74
CA TRP A 178 -12.10 13.26 10.09
C TRP A 178 -11.40 12.41 11.16
N MET A 179 -11.35 11.09 10.97
CA MET A 179 -10.69 10.18 11.91
C MET A 179 -9.17 10.31 11.87
N VAL A 180 -8.57 10.52 10.68
CA VAL A 180 -7.13 10.80 10.53
C VAL A 180 -6.73 12.03 11.33
N ARG A 181 -7.44 13.16 11.17
CA ARG A 181 -7.16 14.39 11.93
C ARG A 181 -7.26 14.16 13.42
N ARG A 182 -8.33 13.48 13.87
CA ARG A 182 -8.52 13.14 15.28
C ARG A 182 -7.37 12.30 15.86
N ALA A 183 -6.83 11.35 15.10
CA ALA A 183 -5.70 10.55 15.53
C ALA A 183 -4.40 11.38 15.65
N LYS A 184 -4.14 12.27 14.67
CA LYS A 184 -2.95 13.14 14.65
C LYS A 184 -2.96 14.20 15.76
N GLU A 185 -4.12 14.74 16.11
CA GLU A 185 -4.26 15.75 17.19
C GLU A 185 -4.07 15.16 18.61
N GLY A 186 -4.16 13.84 18.76
CA GLY A 186 -4.04 13.15 20.05
C GLY A 186 -5.20 13.47 21.03
N PRO A 187 -5.28 12.80 22.18
CA PRO A 187 -6.23 13.18 23.22
C PRO A 187 -5.90 14.59 23.74
N ARG A 188 -6.90 15.47 23.88
CA ARG A 188 -6.71 16.77 24.55
C ARG A 188 -6.06 16.54 25.91
N GLN A 189 -4.89 17.15 26.13
CA GLN A 189 -4.31 17.22 27.46
C GLN A 189 -5.34 17.91 28.37
N SER A 190 -5.67 17.27 29.49
CA SER A 190 -6.47 17.88 30.53
C SER A 190 -5.77 19.16 30.97
N ILE A 191 -6.44 20.30 30.84
CA ILE A 191 -6.02 21.56 31.46
C ILE A 191 -5.99 21.28 32.97
N SER A 192 -4.78 21.18 33.52
CA SER A 192 -4.51 21.16 34.96
C SER A 192 -4.66 22.57 35.54
#